data_AF-A0A1Q5LEI8-F1
#
_entry.id   AF-A0A1Q5LEI8-F1
#
_cell.length_a   1.000
_cell.length_b   1.000
_cell.length_c   1.000
_cell.angle_alpha   90.00
_cell.angle_beta   90.00
_cell.angle_gamma   90.00
#
_symmetry.space_group_name_H-M   'P 1'
#
loop_
_entity.id
_entity.type
_entity.pdbx_description
1 polymer ?
#
loop_
_entity_poly.entity_id
_entity_poly.type
_entity_poly.pdbx_seq_one_letter_code
_entity_poly.pdbx_strand_id
1 'polypeptide(L)'
;MAADEPSDRSGTAMMPTPPDDIVEAARLAPDHWISMIDPGWDGEGVPPDRVVVGRWRTGATGEIEEWEDNEAYRPSPESLGWPEPTDDVDRALQLAVTGYGPPEDVLRALATAEVAVLTLPDGSLVTAAVEDGGLVVPVFTSSSHLHSVGGFAFERVTVPALLDRLPPGHAFYVNPAGPVGSVLEPDRLGETITGGTQPGGTPGPHNITG
;
A
#
# COMPACT_ATOMS: atom_id res chain seq x y z
N MET A 1 19.36 -50.84 12.51
CA MET A 1 20.13 -50.16 11.44
C MET A 1 19.13 -49.66 10.43
N ALA A 2 18.64 -48.44 10.62
CA ALA A 2 17.87 -47.73 9.62
C ALA A 2 18.88 -47.05 8.69
N ALA A 3 18.73 -47.25 7.38
CA ALA A 3 19.45 -46.48 6.39
C ALA A 3 18.76 -45.11 6.26
N ASP A 4 19.57 -44.08 6.43
CA ASP A 4 19.22 -42.68 6.24
C ASP A 4 19.12 -42.43 4.72
N GLU A 5 17.90 -42.19 4.22
CA GLU A 5 17.72 -41.71 2.84
C GLU A 5 17.98 -40.19 2.83
N PRO A 6 18.87 -39.66 1.98
CA PRO A 6 19.03 -38.23 1.86
C PRO A 6 17.74 -37.65 1.26
N SER A 7 17.05 -36.84 2.05
CA SER A 7 15.87 -36.11 1.64
C SER A 7 16.26 -35.14 0.53
N ASP A 8 15.97 -35.51 -0.71
CA ASP A 8 16.00 -34.61 -1.87
C ASP A 8 14.84 -33.62 -1.74
N ARG A 9 15.13 -32.48 -1.11
CA ARG A 9 14.28 -31.28 -1.16
C ARG A 9 14.95 -30.23 -2.03
N SER A 10 15.35 -30.60 -3.24
CA SER A 10 15.62 -29.61 -4.28
C SER A 10 14.31 -29.37 -5.03
N GLY A 11 13.44 -28.54 -4.45
CA GLY A 11 12.47 -27.85 -5.29
C GLY A 11 13.28 -26.97 -6.23
N THR A 12 13.41 -27.35 -7.49
CA THR A 12 14.11 -26.53 -8.49
C THR A 12 13.34 -25.22 -8.61
N ALA A 13 13.77 -24.19 -7.89
CA ALA A 13 13.33 -22.83 -8.14
C ALA A 13 13.66 -22.55 -9.61
N MET A 14 12.60 -22.40 -10.42
CA MET A 14 12.78 -22.17 -11.85
C MET A 14 13.37 -20.77 -12.00
N MET A 15 14.66 -20.70 -12.33
CA MET A 15 15.38 -19.45 -12.54
C MET A 15 14.57 -18.54 -13.49
N PRO A 16 14.18 -17.34 -13.06
CA PRO A 16 13.51 -16.40 -13.95
C PRO A 16 14.47 -16.01 -15.07
N THR A 17 13.94 -15.93 -16.29
CA THR A 17 14.71 -15.47 -17.46
C THR A 17 15.16 -14.03 -17.22
N PRO A 18 16.48 -13.76 -17.15
CA PRO A 18 16.98 -12.42 -16.94
C PRO A 18 16.68 -11.55 -18.18
N PRO A 19 16.25 -10.29 -17.99
CA PRO A 19 16.18 -9.29 -19.05
C PRO A 19 17.53 -9.07 -19.77
N ASP A 20 17.49 -8.61 -21.02
CA ASP A 20 18.71 -8.43 -21.84
C ASP A 20 19.74 -7.48 -21.21
N ASP A 21 19.28 -6.41 -20.55
CA ASP A 21 20.15 -5.46 -19.84
C ASP A 21 20.84 -6.10 -18.63
N ILE A 22 20.16 -7.03 -17.93
CA ILE A 22 20.76 -7.83 -16.86
C ILE A 22 21.81 -8.80 -17.42
N VAL A 23 21.57 -9.40 -18.59
CA VAL A 23 22.54 -10.27 -19.27
C VAL A 23 23.79 -9.47 -19.67
N GLU A 24 23.63 -8.26 -20.21
CA GLU A 24 24.78 -7.41 -20.54
C GLU A 24 25.53 -6.93 -19.28
N ALA A 25 24.81 -6.60 -18.21
CA ALA A 25 25.43 -6.26 -16.92
C ALA A 25 26.22 -7.43 -16.33
N ALA A 26 25.72 -8.66 -16.47
CA ALA A 26 26.39 -9.87 -15.98
C ALA A 26 27.79 -10.07 -16.60
N ARG A 27 27.93 -9.78 -17.89
CA ARG A 27 29.23 -9.85 -18.59
C ARG A 27 30.26 -8.85 -18.07
N LEU A 28 29.80 -7.76 -17.46
CA LEU A 28 30.65 -6.72 -16.90
C LEU A 28 30.98 -6.96 -15.41
N ALA A 29 30.29 -7.90 -14.76
CA ALA A 29 30.42 -8.18 -13.33
C ALA A 29 30.55 -9.70 -13.08
N PRO A 30 31.68 -10.34 -13.42
CA PRO A 30 31.90 -11.77 -13.14
C PRO A 30 32.06 -12.04 -11.64
N ASP A 31 31.59 -13.20 -11.16
CA ASP A 31 31.58 -13.58 -9.73
C ASP A 31 30.83 -12.60 -8.80
N HIS A 32 29.70 -12.05 -9.27
CA HIS A 32 28.85 -11.10 -8.54
C HIS A 32 27.39 -11.55 -8.45
N TRP A 33 26.64 -10.91 -7.56
CA TRP A 33 25.19 -11.03 -7.47
C TRP A 33 24.51 -9.79 -8.06
N ILE A 34 23.58 -10.01 -8.99
CA ILE A 34 22.78 -8.94 -9.61
C ILE A 34 21.35 -9.07 -9.11
N SER A 35 20.86 -8.02 -8.44
CA SER A 35 19.53 -8.01 -7.83
C SER A 35 18.46 -7.63 -8.83
N MET A 36 17.33 -8.35 -8.80
CA MET A 36 16.08 -7.91 -9.43
C MET A 36 15.30 -7.07 -8.43
N ILE A 37 14.96 -5.84 -8.79
CA ILE A 37 14.20 -4.92 -7.94
C ILE A 37 12.74 -4.91 -8.39
N ASP A 38 11.82 -4.84 -7.43
CA ASP A 38 10.40 -4.68 -7.70
C ASP A 38 10.15 -3.37 -8.48
N PRO A 39 9.41 -3.40 -9.60
CA PRO A 39 9.17 -2.21 -10.42
C PRO A 39 8.45 -1.08 -9.69
N GLY A 40 7.72 -1.39 -8.63
CA GLY A 40 7.03 -0.41 -7.79
C GLY A 40 7.93 0.35 -6.80
N TRP A 41 9.24 0.05 -6.74
CA TRP A 41 10.18 0.83 -5.96
C TRP A 41 10.75 2.02 -6.75
N ASP A 42 10.50 3.23 -6.26
CA ASP A 42 10.92 4.51 -6.88
C ASP A 42 11.95 5.29 -6.04
N GLY A 43 12.50 4.65 -5.01
CA GLY A 43 13.44 5.28 -4.08
C GLY A 43 14.80 5.60 -4.69
N GLU A 44 15.53 6.50 -4.03
CA GLU A 44 16.93 6.78 -4.36
C GLU A 44 17.90 5.90 -3.54
N GLY A 45 19.06 5.60 -4.11
CA GLY A 45 20.15 4.91 -3.41
C GLY A 45 20.05 3.38 -3.46
N VAL A 46 20.46 2.72 -2.38
CA VAL A 46 20.46 1.25 -2.30
C VAL A 46 19.05 0.77 -1.97
N PRO A 47 18.42 -0.08 -2.80
CA PRO A 47 17.10 -0.63 -2.53
C PRO A 47 17.10 -1.38 -1.19
N PRO A 48 16.11 -1.16 -0.32
CA PRO A 48 15.96 -1.96 0.89
C PRO A 48 15.66 -3.42 0.51
N ASP A 49 16.12 -4.36 1.33
CA ASP A 49 16.02 -5.78 1.01
C ASP A 49 14.58 -6.23 0.71
N ARG A 50 13.57 -5.63 1.37
CA ARG A 50 12.14 -5.93 1.15
C ARG A 50 11.63 -5.69 -0.29
N VAL A 51 12.32 -4.89 -1.10
CA VAL A 51 11.92 -4.62 -2.50
C VAL A 51 12.79 -5.39 -3.51
N VAL A 52 13.75 -6.17 -3.04
CA VAL A 52 14.54 -7.05 -3.89
C VAL A 52 13.74 -8.33 -4.08
N VAL A 53 13.37 -8.65 -5.32
CA VAL A 53 12.62 -9.88 -5.67
C VAL A 53 13.50 -11.11 -5.44
N GLY A 54 14.76 -11.00 -5.83
CA GLY A 54 15.78 -12.04 -5.72
C GLY A 54 17.03 -11.62 -6.48
N ARG A 55 17.99 -12.52 -6.64
CA ARG A 55 19.30 -12.19 -7.22
C ARG A 55 19.79 -13.30 -8.14
N TRP A 56 20.36 -12.91 -9.28
CA TRP A 56 21.13 -13.80 -10.14
C TRP A 56 22.60 -13.80 -9.73
N ARG A 57 23.22 -14.98 -9.69
CA ARG A 57 24.67 -15.14 -9.55
C ARG A 57 25.32 -15.20 -10.92
N THR A 58 26.37 -14.44 -11.12
CA THR A 58 27.22 -14.52 -12.31
C THR A 58 28.45 -15.38 -12.03
N GLY A 59 28.80 -16.22 -13.00
CA GLY A 59 30.03 -17.00 -12.99
C GLY A 59 31.26 -16.19 -13.38
N ALA A 60 32.43 -16.86 -13.39
CA ALA A 60 33.71 -16.23 -13.74
C ALA A 60 33.77 -15.72 -15.20
N THR A 61 32.91 -16.22 -16.08
CA THR A 61 32.78 -15.77 -17.48
C THR A 61 31.77 -14.64 -17.66
N GLY A 62 31.06 -14.25 -16.58
CA GLY A 62 29.95 -13.30 -16.63
C GLY A 62 28.64 -13.89 -17.16
N GLU A 63 28.55 -15.22 -17.30
CA GLU A 63 27.29 -15.92 -17.55
C GLU A 63 26.46 -16.03 -16.26
N ILE A 64 25.13 -16.02 -16.35
CA ILE A 64 24.23 -16.19 -15.21
C ILE A 64 24.06 -17.69 -14.93
N GLU A 65 24.38 -18.11 -13.71
CA GLU A 65 24.47 -19.53 -13.33
C GLU A 65 23.42 -19.95 -12.31
N GLU A 66 22.97 -19.03 -11.44
CA GLU A 66 22.10 -19.34 -10.30
C GLU A 66 21.11 -18.21 -10.02
N TRP A 67 19.95 -18.55 -9.44
CA TRP A 67 18.97 -17.62 -8.90
C TRP A 67 18.71 -17.93 -7.43
N GLU A 68 18.71 -16.88 -6.62
CA GLU A 68 18.33 -16.93 -5.20
C GLU A 68 17.09 -16.06 -4.99
N ASP A 69 15.99 -16.69 -4.57
CA ASP A 69 14.78 -15.99 -4.13
C ASP A 69 15.05 -15.23 -2.83
N ASN A 70 14.48 -14.04 -2.71
CA ASN A 70 14.56 -13.28 -1.46
C ASN A 70 13.32 -13.50 -0.59
N GLU A 71 13.48 -14.20 0.54
CA GLU A 71 12.39 -14.42 1.50
C GLU A 71 11.85 -13.13 2.15
N ALA A 72 12.66 -12.07 2.19
CA ALA A 72 12.26 -10.77 2.69
C ALA A 72 11.42 -9.97 1.69
N TYR A 73 11.32 -10.41 0.43
CA TYR A 73 10.60 -9.71 -0.62
C TYR A 73 9.13 -9.48 -0.24
N ARG A 74 8.66 -8.24 -0.43
CA ARG A 74 7.26 -7.84 -0.32
C ARG A 74 6.85 -7.19 -1.64
N PRO A 75 5.93 -7.80 -2.40
CA PRO A 75 5.55 -7.31 -3.72
C PRO A 75 4.80 -5.98 -3.63
N SER A 76 5.05 -5.11 -4.59
CA SER A 76 4.27 -3.89 -4.80
C SER A 76 2.85 -4.19 -5.31
N PRO A 77 1.94 -3.20 -5.34
CA PRO A 77 0.62 -3.36 -5.95
C PRO A 77 0.69 -3.83 -7.41
N GLU A 78 1.64 -3.31 -8.19
CA GLU A 78 1.85 -3.70 -9.58
C GLU A 78 2.28 -5.18 -9.68
N SER A 79 3.26 -5.59 -8.87
CA SER A 79 3.72 -6.99 -8.80
C SER A 79 2.60 -7.96 -8.34
N LEU A 80 1.64 -7.49 -7.56
CA LEU A 80 0.44 -8.25 -7.17
C LEU A 80 -0.65 -8.28 -8.26
N GLY A 81 -0.46 -7.57 -9.37
CA GLY A 81 -1.43 -7.45 -10.45
C GLY A 81 -2.67 -6.66 -10.05
N TRP A 82 -2.57 -5.76 -9.07
CA TRP A 82 -3.68 -4.90 -8.68
C TRP A 82 -3.97 -3.87 -9.77
N PRO A 83 -5.24 -3.45 -9.90
CA PRO A 83 -5.59 -2.38 -10.83
C PRO A 83 -4.92 -1.07 -10.42
N GLU A 84 -4.62 -0.23 -11.41
CA GLU A 84 -4.17 1.15 -11.19
C GLU A 84 -5.14 1.86 -10.22
N PRO A 85 -4.63 2.55 -9.19
CA PRO A 85 -5.47 3.25 -8.24
C PRO A 85 -6.40 4.26 -8.91
N THR A 86 -7.65 4.28 -8.45
CA THR A 86 -8.70 5.11 -9.03
C THR A 86 -8.68 6.56 -8.55
N ASP A 87 -8.03 6.81 -7.42
CA ASP A 87 -7.82 8.12 -6.81
C ASP A 87 -6.63 8.10 -5.83
N ASP A 88 -6.33 9.24 -5.20
CA ASP A 88 -5.22 9.40 -4.26
C ASP A 88 -5.39 8.57 -2.97
N VAL A 89 -6.62 8.32 -2.53
CA VAL A 89 -6.89 7.50 -1.33
C VAL A 89 -6.66 6.03 -1.64
N ASP A 90 -7.16 5.54 -2.78
CA ASP A 90 -6.92 4.19 -3.29
C ASP A 90 -5.41 3.94 -3.47
N ARG A 91 -4.69 4.90 -4.09
CA ARG A 91 -3.23 4.84 -4.21
C ARG A 91 -2.55 4.72 -2.85
N ALA A 92 -2.88 5.58 -1.89
CA ALA A 92 -2.29 5.55 -0.56
C ALA A 92 -2.61 4.22 0.17
N LEU A 93 -3.82 3.69 0.03
CA LEU A 93 -4.22 2.40 0.61
C LEU A 93 -3.40 1.25 0.06
N GLN A 94 -3.28 1.17 -1.27
CA GLN A 94 -2.53 0.11 -1.93
C GLN A 94 -1.05 0.14 -1.52
N LEU A 95 -0.44 1.33 -1.48
CA LEU A 95 0.95 1.50 -1.05
C LEU A 95 1.14 1.18 0.44
N ALA A 96 0.23 1.60 1.32
CA ALA A 96 0.34 1.36 2.76
C ALA A 96 0.27 -0.14 3.10
N VAL A 97 -0.65 -0.88 2.50
CA VAL A 97 -0.83 -2.32 2.78
C VAL A 97 0.31 -3.17 2.22
N THR A 98 0.90 -2.77 1.10
CA THR A 98 2.10 -3.42 0.55
C THR A 98 3.40 -2.94 1.21
N GLY A 99 3.32 -1.93 2.07
CA GLY A 99 4.46 -1.32 2.75
C GLY A 99 5.29 -0.38 1.87
N TYR A 100 4.83 -0.05 0.66
CA TYR A 100 5.49 0.88 -0.26
C TYR A 100 5.22 2.35 0.08
N GLY A 101 4.25 2.64 0.94
CA GLY A 101 3.96 3.99 1.44
C GLY A 101 3.67 4.01 2.95
N PRO A 102 3.83 5.16 3.60
CA PRO A 102 3.48 5.29 5.01
C PRO A 102 1.95 5.26 5.20
N PRO A 103 1.42 4.54 6.21
CA PRO A 103 -0.02 4.50 6.49
C PRO A 103 -0.68 5.86 6.72
N GLU A 104 0.11 6.85 7.19
CA GLU A 104 -0.34 8.22 7.44
C GLU A 104 -0.77 8.94 6.15
N ASP A 105 -0.28 8.51 4.99
CA ASP A 105 -0.68 9.09 3.70
C ASP A 105 -2.15 8.77 3.38
N VAL A 106 -2.66 7.63 3.85
CA VAL A 106 -4.09 7.28 3.73
C VAL A 106 -4.94 8.29 4.46
N LEU A 107 -4.59 8.60 5.71
CA LEU A 107 -5.31 9.57 6.53
C LEU A 107 -5.25 10.96 5.91
N ARG A 108 -4.09 11.36 5.38
CA ARG A 108 -3.90 12.66 4.75
C ARG A 108 -4.71 12.80 3.45
N ALA A 109 -4.68 11.79 2.59
CA ALA A 109 -5.46 11.77 1.36
C ALA A 109 -6.96 11.83 1.67
N LEU A 110 -7.41 11.00 2.61
CA LEU A 110 -8.81 10.93 3.01
C LEU A 110 -9.30 12.23 3.65
N ALA A 111 -8.49 12.88 4.49
CA ALA A 111 -8.86 14.13 5.16
C ALA A 111 -9.26 15.26 4.18
N THR A 112 -8.73 15.24 2.96
CA THR A 112 -9.04 16.23 1.92
C THR A 112 -10.02 15.73 0.85
N ALA A 113 -10.44 14.46 0.92
CA ALA A 113 -11.29 13.85 -0.09
C ALA A 113 -12.76 14.25 0.06
N GLU A 114 -13.44 14.33 -1.09
CA GLU A 114 -14.89 14.19 -1.17
C GLU A 114 -15.21 12.72 -1.38
N VAL A 115 -16.06 12.15 -0.53
CA VAL A 115 -16.40 10.73 -0.56
C VAL A 115 -17.88 10.53 -0.79
N ALA A 116 -18.24 9.39 -1.36
CA ALA A 116 -19.62 8.94 -1.44
C ALA A 116 -19.95 8.01 -0.26
N VAL A 117 -21.14 8.19 0.30
CA VAL A 117 -21.71 7.34 1.36
C VAL A 117 -23.13 6.95 0.98
N LEU A 118 -23.48 5.70 1.24
CA LEU A 118 -24.83 5.21 0.96
C LEU A 118 -25.81 5.76 1.98
N THR A 119 -27.02 6.06 1.53
CA THR A 119 -28.08 6.63 2.36
C THR A 119 -29.31 5.73 2.42
N LEU A 120 -29.92 5.69 3.59
CA LEU A 120 -31.24 5.11 3.80
C LEU A 120 -32.33 6.09 3.31
N PRO A 121 -33.58 5.62 3.11
CA PRO A 121 -34.67 6.47 2.60
C PRO A 121 -34.99 7.71 3.46
N ASP A 122 -34.62 7.69 4.75
CA ASP A 122 -34.77 8.82 5.67
C ASP A 122 -33.58 9.80 5.65
N GLY A 123 -32.58 9.55 4.81
CA GLY A 123 -31.36 10.35 4.68
C GLY A 123 -30.27 9.99 5.69
N SER A 124 -30.49 9.01 6.57
CA SER A 124 -29.45 8.52 7.47
C SER A 124 -28.40 7.67 6.73
N LEU A 125 -27.21 7.55 7.32
CA LEU A 125 -26.12 6.78 6.74
C LEU A 125 -26.42 5.28 6.81
N VAL A 126 -26.08 4.54 5.75
CA VAL A 126 -26.03 3.08 5.83
C VAL A 126 -24.86 2.67 6.73
N THR A 127 -25.16 1.78 7.68
CA THR A 127 -24.18 1.18 8.58
C THR A 127 -24.11 -0.33 8.33
N ALA A 128 -22.97 -0.93 8.66
CA ALA A 128 -22.74 -2.36 8.55
C ALA A 128 -21.85 -2.84 9.71
N ALA A 129 -21.70 -4.15 9.84
CA ALA A 129 -20.71 -4.76 10.69
C ALA A 129 -19.65 -5.47 9.83
N VAL A 130 -18.39 -5.35 10.21
CA VAL A 130 -17.31 -6.23 9.69
C VAL A 130 -17.34 -7.58 10.41
N GLU A 131 -16.57 -8.56 9.92
CA GLU A 131 -16.65 -9.97 10.38
C GLU A 131 -16.39 -10.15 11.89
N ASP A 132 -15.53 -9.32 12.47
CA ASP A 132 -15.22 -9.33 13.91
C ASP A 132 -16.26 -8.60 14.78
N GLY A 133 -17.32 -8.04 14.16
CA GLY A 133 -18.40 -7.34 14.83
C GLY A 133 -18.21 -5.82 14.96
N GLY A 134 -17.08 -5.27 14.50
CA GLY A 134 -16.87 -3.82 14.45
C GLY A 134 -17.93 -3.12 13.59
N LEU A 135 -18.45 -1.98 14.06
CA LEU A 135 -19.47 -1.22 13.34
C LEU A 135 -18.81 -0.21 12.40
N VAL A 136 -19.29 -0.15 11.16
CA VAL A 136 -18.70 0.69 10.12
C VAL A 136 -19.73 1.42 9.30
N VAL A 137 -19.33 2.56 8.75
CA VAL A 137 -19.99 3.21 7.61
C VAL A 137 -19.14 2.95 6.36
N PRO A 138 -19.68 2.29 5.32
CA PRO A 138 -18.98 2.14 4.05
C PRO A 138 -18.76 3.50 3.37
N VAL A 139 -17.51 3.75 2.95
CA VAL A 139 -17.09 5.00 2.31
C VAL A 139 -16.44 4.66 0.97
N PHE A 140 -16.83 5.38 -0.09
CA PHE A 140 -16.34 5.17 -1.45
C PHE A 140 -15.65 6.43 -1.95
N THR A 141 -14.38 6.33 -2.33
CA THR A 141 -13.56 7.49 -2.72
C THR A 141 -13.65 7.79 -4.21
N SER A 142 -14.04 6.79 -5.03
CA SER A 142 -14.26 6.94 -6.46
C SER A 142 -15.60 6.37 -6.93
N SER A 143 -16.07 6.85 -8.08
CA SER A 143 -17.23 6.27 -8.75
C SER A 143 -17.02 4.78 -9.06
N SER A 144 -15.80 4.35 -9.37
CA SER A 144 -15.52 2.93 -9.66
C SER A 144 -15.82 2.03 -8.46
N HIS A 145 -15.43 2.45 -7.25
CA HIS A 145 -15.77 1.73 -6.02
C HIS A 145 -17.26 1.80 -5.67
N LEU A 146 -17.94 2.90 -5.99
CA LEU A 146 -19.38 3.01 -5.78
C LEU A 146 -20.18 2.09 -6.72
N HIS A 147 -19.79 2.00 -7.99
CA HIS A 147 -20.48 1.16 -8.97
C HIS A 147 -20.33 -0.34 -8.65
N SER A 148 -19.25 -0.76 -8.00
CA SER A 148 -19.06 -2.16 -7.63
C SER A 148 -20.05 -2.66 -6.57
N VAL A 149 -20.66 -1.76 -5.79
CA VAL A 149 -21.71 -2.11 -4.82
C VAL A 149 -23.13 -1.98 -5.37
N GLY A 150 -23.30 -1.44 -6.58
CA GLY A 150 -24.59 -1.36 -7.28
C GLY A 150 -25.28 0.01 -7.22
N GLY A 151 -26.52 0.07 -7.71
CA GLY A 151 -27.29 1.32 -7.89
C GLY A 151 -28.02 1.83 -6.63
N PHE A 152 -27.34 1.83 -5.48
CA PHE A 152 -27.92 2.35 -4.24
C PHE A 152 -27.94 3.87 -4.21
N ALA A 153 -28.88 4.44 -3.43
CA ALA A 153 -28.88 5.87 -3.16
C ALA A 153 -27.63 6.24 -2.36
N PHE A 154 -27.00 7.35 -2.75
CA PHE A 154 -25.81 7.87 -2.11
C PHE A 154 -25.84 9.39 -2.12
N GLU A 155 -25.03 9.99 -1.27
CA GLU A 155 -24.67 11.40 -1.36
C GLU A 155 -23.16 11.54 -1.37
N ARG A 156 -22.68 12.72 -1.77
CA ARG A 156 -21.28 13.09 -1.70
C ARG A 156 -21.08 14.10 -0.58
N VAL A 157 -20.04 13.91 0.20
CA VAL A 157 -19.78 14.67 1.42
C VAL A 157 -18.28 14.78 1.65
N THR A 158 -17.84 15.87 2.25
CA THR A 158 -16.45 16.00 2.70
C THR A 158 -16.24 15.14 3.93
N VAL A 159 -15.04 14.58 4.08
CA VAL A 159 -14.72 13.74 5.25
C VAL A 159 -14.92 14.44 6.61
N PRO A 160 -14.56 15.73 6.79
CA PRO A 160 -14.89 16.45 8.03
C PRO A 160 -16.40 16.50 8.33
N ALA A 161 -17.24 16.78 7.32
CA ALA A 161 -18.68 16.83 7.51
C ALA A 161 -19.28 15.43 7.76
N LEU A 162 -18.64 14.38 7.25
CA LEU A 162 -19.04 13.00 7.51
C LEU A 162 -18.68 12.57 8.94
N LEU A 163 -17.52 12.99 9.46
CA LEU A 163 -17.12 12.74 10.85
C LEU A 163 -18.16 13.27 11.85
N ASP A 164 -18.69 14.48 11.62
CA ASP A 164 -19.73 15.08 12.46
C ASP A 164 -21.05 14.28 12.48
N ARG A 165 -21.27 13.40 11.50
CA ARG A 165 -22.48 12.60 11.31
C ARG A 165 -22.29 11.12 11.66
N LEU A 166 -21.06 10.71 11.96
CA LEU A 166 -20.73 9.32 12.22
C LEU A 166 -21.43 8.84 13.50
N PRO A 167 -22.20 7.74 13.46
CA PRO A 167 -22.84 7.26 14.66
C PRO A 167 -21.79 6.81 15.70
N PRO A 168 -22.04 7.00 17.01
CA PRO A 168 -21.09 6.61 18.04
C PRO A 168 -20.66 5.14 17.92
N GLY A 169 -19.35 4.90 18.09
CA GLY A 169 -18.76 3.56 18.00
C GLY A 169 -18.63 3.00 16.59
N HIS A 170 -18.83 3.81 15.55
CA HIS A 170 -18.60 3.40 14.16
C HIS A 170 -17.25 3.92 13.66
N ALA A 171 -16.60 3.12 12.82
CA ALA A 171 -15.45 3.50 12.02
C ALA A 171 -15.85 3.72 10.54
N PHE A 172 -14.93 4.20 9.72
CA PHE A 172 -15.12 4.20 8.26
C PHE A 172 -14.56 2.92 7.66
N TYR A 173 -15.32 2.26 6.79
CA TYR A 173 -14.78 1.20 5.95
C TYR A 173 -14.58 1.73 4.53
N VAL A 174 -13.34 2.12 4.22
CA VAL A 174 -12.97 2.76 2.96
C VAL A 174 -12.77 1.70 1.87
N ASN A 175 -13.40 1.94 0.72
CA ASN A 175 -13.37 1.11 -0.49
C ASN A 175 -13.51 -0.41 -0.23
N PRO A 176 -14.59 -0.87 0.43
CA PRO A 176 -14.72 -2.28 0.85
C PRO A 176 -14.67 -3.32 -0.28
N ALA A 177 -15.00 -2.89 -1.50
CA ALA A 177 -15.03 -3.74 -2.70
C ALA A 177 -13.79 -3.59 -3.59
N GLY A 178 -12.79 -2.81 -3.15
CA GLY A 178 -11.50 -2.68 -3.84
C GLY A 178 -10.56 -3.88 -3.61
N PRO A 179 -9.40 -3.90 -4.28
CA PRO A 179 -8.35 -4.90 -3.99
C PRO A 179 -7.88 -4.83 -2.54
N VAL A 180 -7.97 -3.64 -1.94
CA VAL A 180 -7.74 -3.38 -0.52
C VAL A 180 -8.85 -2.48 0.01
N GLY A 181 -9.59 -2.97 1.00
CA GLY A 181 -10.43 -2.14 1.86
C GLY A 181 -9.74 -1.93 3.21
N SER A 182 -10.00 -0.80 3.86
CA SER A 182 -9.43 -0.50 5.19
C SER A 182 -10.45 0.10 6.14
N VAL A 183 -10.43 -0.38 7.38
CA VAL A 183 -11.21 0.18 8.48
C VAL A 183 -10.37 1.26 9.16
N LEU A 184 -10.90 2.48 9.21
CA LEU A 184 -10.24 3.64 9.77
C LEU A 184 -11.04 4.23 10.93
N GLU A 185 -10.39 4.30 12.08
CA GLU A 185 -10.94 4.90 13.28
C GLU A 185 -11.07 6.42 13.12
N PRO A 186 -12.21 7.02 13.52
CA PRO A 186 -12.48 8.44 13.31
C PRO A 186 -11.53 9.35 14.09
N ASP A 187 -11.06 8.93 15.27
CA ASP A 187 -10.17 9.73 16.10
C ASP A 187 -8.85 10.06 15.39
N ARG A 188 -8.25 9.07 14.70
CA ARG A 188 -7.02 9.26 13.92
C ARG A 188 -7.19 10.24 12.76
N LEU A 189 -8.38 10.23 12.15
CA LEU A 189 -8.70 11.14 11.07
C LEU A 189 -8.94 12.57 11.58
N GLY A 190 -9.61 12.72 12.72
CA GLY A 190 -9.81 14.01 13.40
C GLY A 190 -8.49 14.66 13.82
N GLU A 191 -7.55 13.88 14.34
CA GLU A 191 -6.19 14.34 14.68
C GLU A 191 -5.44 14.85 13.44
N THR A 192 -5.54 14.14 12.32
CA THR A 192 -4.88 14.52 11.06
C THR A 192 -5.45 15.84 10.51
N ILE A 193 -6.76 16.01 10.52
CA ILE A 193 -7.45 17.24 10.07
C ILE A 193 -7.05 18.43 10.95
N THR A 194 -7.01 18.23 12.27
CA THR A 194 -6.67 19.30 13.23
C THR A 194 -5.19 19.66 13.17
N GLY A 195 -4.31 18.66 13.04
CA GLY A 195 -2.86 18.84 12.93
C GLY A 195 -2.44 19.59 11.65
N GLY A 196 -3.17 19.42 10.55
CA GLY A 196 -2.97 20.19 9.31
C GLY A 196 -3.37 21.67 9.40
N THR A 197 -4.03 22.09 10.48
CA THR A 197 -4.57 23.45 10.66
C THR A 197 -3.63 24.38 11.46
N GLN A 198 -2.42 23.96 11.86
CA GLN A 198 -1.45 24.87 12.49
C GLN A 198 -0.92 25.91 11.47
N PRO A 199 -1.20 27.22 11.63
CA PRO A 199 -0.63 28.25 10.78
C PRO A 199 0.84 28.48 11.16
N GLY A 200 1.70 28.60 10.15
CA GLY A 200 3.15 28.74 10.28
C GLY A 200 3.57 29.69 11.41
N GLY A 201 4.22 29.11 12.43
CA GLY A 201 4.83 29.85 13.52
C GLY A 201 5.86 30.82 12.96
N THR A 202 5.57 32.11 13.09
CA THR A 202 6.50 33.20 12.76
C THR A 202 7.79 33.01 13.57
N PRO A 203 9.00 33.05 12.97
CA PRO A 203 10.23 33.03 13.74
C PRO A 203 10.31 34.33 14.55
N GLY A 204 10.27 34.23 15.88
CA GLY A 204 10.50 35.35 16.77
C GLY A 204 11.92 35.92 16.59
N PRO A 205 12.13 37.22 16.80
CA PRO A 205 13.43 37.85 16.54
C PRO A 205 14.48 37.31 17.52
N HIS A 206 15.58 36.78 16.97
CA HIS A 206 16.77 36.42 17.73
C HIS A 206 17.40 37.68 18.33
N ASN A 207 17.31 37.82 19.65
CA ASN A 207 18.04 38.83 20.40
C ASN A 207 19.47 38.31 20.60
N ILE A 208 20.43 38.92 19.90
CA ILE A 208 21.86 38.65 20.08
C ILE A 208 22.38 39.61 21.14
N THR A 209 22.80 39.07 22.29
CA THR A 209 23.54 39.78 23.32
C THR A 209 24.87 39.07 23.52
N GLY A 210 25.97 39.83 23.47
CA GLY A 210 27.31 39.42 23.92
C GLY A 210 28.34 39.39 22.81
#